data_AF-A0A3N0XQQ5-F1
#
_entry.id   AF-A0A3N0XQQ5-F1
#
_cell.length_a   1.000
_cell.length_b   1.000
_cell.length_c   1.000
_cell.angle_alpha   90.00
_cell.angle_beta   90.00
_cell.angle_gamma   90.00
#
_symmetry.space_group_name_H-M   'P 1'
#
loop_
_entity.id
_entity.type
_entity.pdbx_description
1 polymer ?
#
loop_
_entity_poly.entity_id
_entity_poly.type
_entity_poly.pdbx_seq_one_letter_code
_entity_poly.pdbx_strand_id
1 'polypeptide(L)'
;VCSAADNIPKADEIRTLVKDIWDTRVAKLRLSADSFISQQEAHAQLDNLTLMEINTTRSFLLDSLNYMYKLRSNLQPGRSQDY
;
A
#
# COMPACT_ATOMS: atom_id res chain seq x y z
N VAL A 1 7.93 16.34 31.09
CA VAL A 1 6.97 15.22 30.92
C VAL A 1 7.80 13.96 30.77
N CYS A 2 7.80 13.06 31.74
CA CYS A 2 8.46 11.77 31.60
C CYS A 2 7.66 10.94 30.60
N SER A 3 8.31 10.42 29.58
CA SER A 3 7.67 9.55 28.60
C SER A 3 7.81 8.10 29.08
N ALA A 4 6.87 7.22 28.76
CA ALA A 4 6.97 5.81 29.14
C ALA A 4 8.25 5.11 28.64
N ALA A 5 8.96 5.72 27.67
CA ALA A 5 10.26 5.25 27.20
C ALA A 5 11.32 5.18 28.31
N ASP A 6 11.27 6.09 29.29
CA ASP A 6 12.21 6.11 30.42
C ASP A 6 12.07 4.86 31.31
N ASN A 7 10.94 4.15 31.22
CA ASN A 7 10.66 2.93 31.96
C ASN A 7 10.89 1.65 31.13
N ILE A 8 11.23 1.76 29.85
CA ILE A 8 11.42 0.64 28.94
C ILE A 8 12.94 0.42 28.73
N PRO A 9 13.50 -0.72 29.17
CA PRO A 9 14.88 -1.06 28.87
C PRO A 9 15.12 -1.10 27.36
N LYS A 10 16.22 -0.50 26.89
CA LYS A 10 16.62 -0.51 25.47
C LYS A 10 15.56 0.05 24.50
N ALA A 11 14.79 1.05 24.94
CA ALA A 11 13.71 1.64 24.13
C ALA A 11 14.13 2.06 22.71
N ASP A 12 15.34 2.59 22.53
CA ASP A 12 15.85 3.00 21.21
C ASP A 12 16.21 1.83 20.29
N GLU A 13 16.70 0.72 20.85
CA GLU A 13 16.96 -0.52 20.10
C GLU A 13 15.64 -1.10 19.58
N ILE A 14 14.62 -1.18 20.46
CA ILE A 14 13.26 -1.62 20.09
C ILE A 14 12.67 -0.70 19.01
N ARG A 15 12.81 0.62 19.17
CA ARG A 15 12.34 1.61 18.18
C ARG A 15 12.98 1.40 16.81
N THR A 16 14.28 1.13 16.79
CA THR A 16 15.03 0.87 15.56
C THR A 16 14.53 -0.40 14.87
N LEU A 17 14.39 -1.50 15.61
CA LEU A 17 13.88 -2.76 15.06
C LEU A 17 12.44 -2.64 14.52
N VAL A 18 11.56 -1.94 15.22
CA VAL A 18 10.19 -1.67 14.75
C VAL A 18 10.21 -0.85 13.46
N LYS A 19 11.10 0.15 13.37
CA LYS A 19 11.25 0.97 12.17
C LYS A 19 11.77 0.14 10.99
N ASP A 20 12.77 -0.72 11.20
CA ASP A 20 13.32 -1.57 10.14
C ASP A 20 12.27 -2.54 9.58
N ILE A 21 11.44 -3.12 10.45
CA ILE A 21 10.30 -3.97 10.06
C ILE A 21 9.29 -3.17 9.23
N TRP A 22 8.93 -1.98 9.70
CA TRP A 22 8.02 -1.08 8.99
C TRP A 22 8.55 -0.70 7.60
N ASP A 23 9.79 -0.23 7.52
CA ASP A 23 10.41 0.22 6.27
C ASP A 23 10.51 -0.93 5.26
N THR A 24 10.90 -2.13 5.72
CA THR A 24 10.94 -3.34 4.89
C THR A 24 9.56 -3.70 4.34
N ARG A 25 8.52 -3.64 5.18
CA ARG A 25 7.15 -4.02 4.78
C ARG A 25 6.52 -2.98 3.86
N VAL A 26 6.73 -1.70 4.09
CA VAL A 26 6.30 -0.63 3.18
C VAL A 26 7.02 -0.72 1.84
N ALA A 27 8.31 -1.06 1.81
CA ALA A 27 9.04 -1.29 0.57
C ALA A 27 8.43 -2.45 -0.24
N LYS A 28 8.12 -3.58 0.41
CA LYS A 28 7.42 -4.71 -0.24
C LYS A 28 6.06 -4.32 -0.80
N LEU A 29 5.26 -3.56 -0.04
CA LEU A 29 3.96 -3.07 -0.51
C LEU A 29 4.10 -2.19 -1.77
N ARG A 30 5.08 -1.29 -1.80
CA ARG A 30 5.37 -0.43 -2.96
C ARG A 30 5.79 -1.24 -4.19
N LEU A 31 6.69 -2.21 -4.03
CA LEU A 31 7.10 -3.10 -5.12
C LEU A 31 5.94 -3.94 -5.65
N SER A 32 5.06 -4.42 -4.77
CA SER A 32 3.84 -5.13 -5.15
C SER A 32 2.89 -4.23 -5.95
N ALA A 33 2.71 -2.97 -5.54
CA ALA A 33 1.86 -2.01 -6.24
C ALA A 33 2.44 -1.64 -7.61
N ASP A 34 3.76 -1.47 -7.71
CA ASP A 34 4.45 -1.20 -8.98
C ASP A 34 4.31 -2.36 -9.97
N SER A 35 4.48 -3.60 -9.48
CA SER A 35 4.26 -4.80 -10.28
C SER A 35 2.81 -4.91 -10.76
N PHE A 36 1.85 -4.65 -9.88
CA PHE A 36 0.42 -4.64 -10.22
C PHE A 36 0.08 -3.63 -11.34
N ILE A 37 0.62 -2.42 -11.24
CA ILE A 37 0.41 -1.35 -12.22
C ILE A 37 1.06 -1.69 -13.57
N SER A 38 2.33 -2.09 -13.54
CA SER A 38 3.12 -2.38 -14.75
C SER A 38 2.58 -3.58 -15.54
N GLN A 39 2.10 -4.60 -14.84
CA GLN A 39 1.49 -5.81 -15.44
C GLN A 39 0.02 -5.61 -15.79
N GLN A 40 -0.58 -4.47 -15.41
CA GLN A 40 -1.99 -4.15 -15.67
C GLN A 40 -2.98 -5.13 -15.04
N GLU A 41 -2.61 -5.70 -13.89
CA GLU A 41 -3.42 -6.65 -13.14
C GLU A 41 -4.77 -6.02 -12.71
N ALA A 42 -5.80 -6.86 -12.55
CA ALA A 42 -7.14 -6.43 -12.13
C ALA A 42 -7.41 -6.72 -10.64
N HIS A 43 -6.70 -7.67 -10.05
CA HIS A 43 -6.89 -8.10 -8.66
C HIS A 43 -5.55 -8.45 -8.02
N ALA A 44 -5.36 -8.06 -6.75
CA ALA A 44 -4.23 -8.44 -5.93
C ALA A 44 -4.70 -8.85 -4.54
N GLN A 45 -4.13 -9.92 -4.01
CA GLN A 45 -4.32 -10.33 -2.62
C GLN A 45 -3.19 -9.74 -1.78
N LEU A 46 -3.55 -9.12 -0.65
CA LEU A 46 -2.61 -8.52 0.29
C LEU A 46 -2.71 -9.26 1.63
N ASP A 47 -1.74 -10.12 1.91
CA ASP A 47 -1.73 -10.92 3.13
C ASP A 47 -1.04 -10.18 4.29
N ASN A 48 -1.63 -10.26 5.48
CA ASN A 48 -1.04 -9.77 6.74
C ASN A 48 -0.64 -8.29 6.75
N LEU A 49 -1.32 -7.42 5.99
CA LEU A 49 -1.14 -5.98 6.11
C LEU A 49 -1.86 -5.44 7.34
N THR A 50 -1.18 -4.54 8.04
CA THR A 50 -1.76 -3.79 9.14
C THR A 50 -2.56 -2.60 8.61
N LEU A 51 -3.50 -2.12 9.42
CA LEU A 51 -4.31 -0.95 9.04
C LEU A 51 -3.46 0.30 8.79
N MET A 52 -2.35 0.48 9.50
CA MET A 52 -1.47 1.64 9.33
C MET A 52 -0.78 1.62 7.96
N GLU A 53 -0.28 0.46 7.52
CA GLU A 53 0.36 0.31 6.19
C GLU A 53 -0.63 0.60 5.07
N ILE A 54 -1.86 0.08 5.21
CA ILE A 54 -2.92 0.32 4.24
C ILE A 54 -3.27 1.81 4.21
N ASN A 55 -3.52 2.43 5.37
CA ASN A 55 -3.90 3.84 5.45
C ASN A 55 -2.83 4.78 4.88
N THR A 56 -1.55 4.43 5.00
CA THR A 56 -0.45 5.26 4.49
C THR A 56 -0.42 5.31 2.96
N THR A 57 -0.95 4.30 2.28
CA THR A 57 -0.80 4.13 0.82
C THR A 57 -2.14 4.19 0.07
N ARG A 58 -3.26 3.95 0.78
CA ARG A 58 -4.58 3.74 0.18
C ARG A 58 -5.01 4.89 -0.73
N SER A 59 -5.03 6.12 -0.22
CA SER A 59 -5.60 7.25 -0.96
C SER A 59 -4.88 7.45 -2.29
N PHE A 60 -3.56 7.55 -2.24
CA PHE A 60 -2.75 7.73 -3.46
C PHE A 60 -2.92 6.58 -4.46
N LEU A 61 -2.82 5.33 -3.99
CA LEU A 61 -2.86 4.17 -4.88
C LEU A 61 -4.24 4.00 -5.53
N LEU A 62 -5.32 4.07 -4.74
CA LEU A 62 -6.68 3.85 -5.26
C LEU A 62 -7.13 4.98 -6.18
N ASP A 63 -6.82 6.23 -5.85
CA ASP A 63 -7.17 7.36 -6.71
C ASP A 63 -6.44 7.25 -8.06
N SER A 64 -5.14 6.92 -8.02
CA SER A 64 -4.34 6.72 -9.23
C SER A 64 -4.85 5.56 -10.09
N LEU A 65 -5.21 4.43 -9.46
CA LEU A 65 -5.80 3.28 -10.15
C LEU A 65 -7.16 3.61 -10.77
N ASN A 66 -7.99 4.43 -10.11
CA ASN A 66 -9.26 4.88 -10.67
C ASN A 66 -9.06 5.75 -11.93
N TYR A 67 -8.07 6.65 -11.92
CA TYR A 67 -7.72 7.41 -13.13
C TYR A 67 -7.20 6.49 -14.25
N MET A 68 -6.33 5.53 -13.93
CA MET A 68 -5.86 4.54 -14.90
C MET A 68 -7.02 3.73 -15.49
N TYR A 69 -7.96 3.28 -14.65
CA TYR A 69 -9.14 2.54 -15.09
C TYR A 69 -9.98 3.35 -16.07
N LYS A 70 -10.28 4.62 -15.75
CA LYS A 70 -11.02 5.54 -16.63
C LYS A 70 -10.31 5.73 -17.97
N LEU A 71 -8.99 5.94 -17.96
CA LEU A 71 -8.22 6.12 -19.20
C LEU A 71 -8.27 4.86 -20.08
N ARG A 72 -8.14 3.68 -19.47
CA ARG A 72 -8.22 2.39 -20.18
C ARG A 72 -9.63 2.13 -20.73
N SER A 73 -10.68 2.46 -19.98
CA SER A 73 -12.05 2.25 -20.43
C SER A 73 -12.46 3.17 -21.58
N ASN A 74 -11.93 4.40 -21.63
CA ASN A 74 -12.20 5.34 -22.73
C ASN A 74 -11.62 4.88 -24.08
N LEU A 75 -10.61 4.01 -24.08
CA LEU A 75 -10.05 3.43 -25.30
C LEU A 75 -10.88 2.27 -25.87
N GLN A 76 -11.89 1.77 -25.14
CA GLN A 76 -12.84 0.78 -25.63
C GLN A 76 -14.25 1.37 -25.77
N PRO A 77 -14.53 2.17 -26.82
CA PRO A 77 -15.90 2.55 -27.16
C PRO A 77 -16.60 1.32 -27.77
N GLY A 78 -17.04 0.36 -26.95
CA GLY A 78 -17.61 -0.88 -27.51
C GLY A 78 -17.93 -2.05 -26.59
N ARG A 79 -18.04 -1.88 -25.27
CA ARG A 79 -18.87 -2.79 -24.45
C ARG A 79 -20.18 -2.10 -24.14
N SER A 80 -20.95 -1.86 -25.20
CA SER A 80 -22.39 -1.76 -25.08
C SER A 80 -22.88 -3.03 -24.39
N GLN A 81 -23.82 -2.85 -23.47
CA GLN A 81 -24.57 -3.93 -22.83
C GLN A 81 -25.01 -4.94 -23.88
N ASP A 82 -24.52 -6.16 -23.79
CA ASP A 82 -25.15 -7.30 -24.44
C ASP A 82 -25.26 -8.43 -23.40
N TYR A 83 -26.53 -8.62 -23.01
CA TYR A 83 -27.18 -9.58 -22.10
C TYR A 83 -27.10 -9.34 -20.60
#